data_AF-A0A1F4UAY5-F1
#
_entry.id   AF-A0A1F4UAY5-F1
#
_cell.length_a   1.000
_cell.length_b   1.000
_cell.length_c   1.000
_cell.angle_alpha   90.00
_cell.angle_beta   90.00
_cell.angle_gamma   90.00
#
_symmetry.space_group_name_H-M   'P 1'
#
loop_
_entity.id
_entity.type
_entity.pdbx_description
1 polymer ?
#
loop_
_entity_poly.entity_id
_entity_poly.type
_entity_poly.pdbx_seq_one_letter_code
_entity_poly.pdbx_strand_id
1 'polypeptide(L)'
;MKLIEEIKQAEEKAEKLKQEAERKGQKNVDEMLEKMNAELAGLDDEKEELFKEARQQAEKAAKKQIAILSEDHKKELMKLEKNFEKNKNKTIKKMQEIFLKWPSSR
;
A
#
# COMPACT_ATOMS: atom_id res chain seq x y z
N MET A 1 -30.73 -52.85 50.86
CA MET A 1 -31.37 -51.96 49.86
C MET A 1 -30.91 -50.51 49.98
N LYS A 2 -30.80 -49.90 51.18
CA LYS A 2 -30.36 -48.48 51.34
C LYS A 2 -29.06 -48.10 50.60
N LEU A 3 -28.03 -48.94 50.66
CA LEU A 3 -26.75 -48.74 49.96
C LEU A 3 -26.88 -48.61 48.43
N ILE A 4 -27.82 -49.33 47.80
CA ILE A 4 -28.04 -49.28 46.35
C ILE A 4 -28.73 -47.97 45.96
N GLU A 5 -29.69 -47.50 46.77
CA GLU A 5 -30.32 -46.20 46.60
C GLU A 5 -29.31 -45.05 46.73
N GLU A 6 -28.42 -45.12 47.73
CA GLU A 6 -27.37 -44.11 47.97
C GLU A 6 -26.37 -44.04 46.81
N ILE A 7 -25.99 -45.18 46.24
CA ILE A 7 -25.11 -45.25 45.06
C ILE A 7 -25.77 -44.59 43.85
N LYS A 8 -27.05 -44.90 43.57
CA LYS A 8 -27.79 -44.27 42.44
C LYS A 8 -27.90 -42.75 42.59
N GLN A 9 -28.14 -42.25 43.80
CA GLN A 9 -28.18 -40.81 44.05
C GLN A 9 -26.81 -40.15 43.88
N ALA A 10 -25.72 -40.84 44.21
CA ALA A 10 -24.37 -40.35 43.98
C ALA A 10 -24.04 -40.31 42.48
N GLU A 11 -24.44 -41.32 41.72
CA GLU A 11 -24.28 -41.38 40.26
C GLU A 11 -25.06 -40.25 39.56
N GLU A 12 -26.32 -40.00 39.93
CA GLU A 12 -27.09 -38.88 39.38
C GLU A 12 -26.46 -37.52 39.67
N LYS A 13 -25.87 -37.35 40.86
CA LYS A 13 -25.15 -36.12 41.21
C LYS A 13 -23.86 -35.98 40.41
N ALA A 14 -23.11 -37.06 40.23
CA ALA A 14 -21.89 -37.07 39.43
C ALA A 14 -22.18 -36.73 37.95
N GLU A 15 -23.25 -37.29 37.39
CA GLU A 15 -23.67 -37.01 36.01
C GLU A 15 -24.11 -35.56 35.84
N LYS A 16 -24.88 -35.00 36.78
CA LYS A 16 -25.23 -33.58 36.78
C LYS A 16 -24.00 -32.66 36.84
N LEU A 17 -23.03 -33.00 37.69
CA LEU A 17 -21.78 -32.23 37.81
C LEU A 17 -20.96 -32.31 36.52
N LYS A 18 -20.92 -33.48 35.88
CA LYS A 18 -20.26 -33.66 34.58
C LYS A 18 -20.91 -32.79 33.50
N GLN A 19 -22.22 -32.83 33.36
CA GLN A 19 -22.95 -32.01 32.39
C GLN A 19 -22.78 -30.51 32.64
N GLU A 20 -22.77 -30.08 33.91
CA GLU A 20 -22.53 -28.68 34.26
C GLU A 20 -21.10 -28.24 33.93
N ALA A 21 -20.10 -29.11 34.18
CA ALA A 21 -18.71 -28.85 33.83
C ALA A 21 -18.51 -28.79 32.31
N GLU A 22 -19.12 -29.69 31.54
CA GLU A 22 -19.11 -29.67 30.07
C GLU A 22 -19.74 -28.38 29.54
N ARG A 23 -20.89 -27.98 30.08
CA ARG A 23 -21.56 -26.74 29.66
C ARG A 23 -20.74 -25.50 29.97
N LYS A 24 -20.10 -25.44 31.15
CA LYS A 24 -19.19 -24.33 31.51
C LYS A 24 -17.95 -24.32 30.63
N GLY A 25 -17.38 -25.49 30.34
CA GLY A 25 -16.25 -25.64 29.43
C GLY A 25 -16.58 -25.12 28.04
N GLN A 26 -17.72 -25.54 27.48
CA GLN A 26 -18.17 -25.08 26.17
C GLN A 26 -18.39 -23.57 26.14
N LYS A 27 -19.07 -23.00 27.14
CA LYS A 27 -19.29 -21.55 27.23
C LYS A 27 -17.97 -20.77 27.24
N ASN A 28 -16.96 -21.25 27.96
CA ASN A 28 -15.65 -20.61 28.00
C ASN A 28 -14.94 -20.67 26.64
N VAL A 29 -15.06 -21.80 25.93
CA VAL A 29 -14.51 -21.94 24.57
C VAL A 29 -15.20 -20.97 23.61
N ASP A 30 -16.53 -20.89 23.66
CA ASP A 30 -17.31 -20.01 22.79
C ASP A 30 -16.96 -18.54 23.04
N GLU A 31 -16.88 -18.12 24.31
CA GLU A 31 -16.46 -16.75 24.68
C GLU A 31 -15.03 -16.43 24.23
N MET A 32 -14.12 -17.42 24.29
CA MET A 32 -12.75 -17.25 23.82
C MET A 32 -12.69 -17.12 22.29
N LEU A 33 -13.47 -17.93 21.57
CA LEU A 33 -13.57 -17.83 20.11
C LEU A 33 -14.16 -16.50 19.66
N GLU A 34 -15.21 -16.00 20.33
CA GLU A 34 -15.77 -14.68 20.03
C GLU A 34 -14.74 -13.57 20.22
N LYS A 35 -13.98 -13.58 21.32
CA LYS A 35 -12.91 -12.60 21.57
C LYS A 35 -11.82 -12.67 20.51
N MET A 36 -11.33 -13.88 20.20
CA MET A 36 -10.30 -14.06 19.17
C MET A 36 -10.77 -13.58 17.80
N ASN A 37 -12.03 -13.86 17.43
CA ASN A 37 -12.60 -13.39 16.17
C ASN A 37 -12.72 -11.85 16.13
N ALA A 38 -13.10 -11.23 17.24
CA ALA A 38 -13.14 -9.76 17.34
C ALA A 38 -11.75 -9.12 17.24
N GLU A 39 -10.75 -9.71 17.90
CA GLU A 39 -9.35 -9.27 17.79
C GLU A 39 -8.81 -9.42 16.36
N LEU A 40 -9.10 -10.54 15.70
CA LEU A 40 -8.71 -10.77 14.29
C LEU A 40 -9.35 -9.75 13.35
N ALA A 41 -10.63 -9.46 13.51
CA ALA A 41 -11.31 -8.45 12.70
C ALA A 41 -10.70 -7.05 12.92
N GLY A 42 -10.36 -6.70 14.16
CA GLY A 42 -9.68 -5.43 14.45
C GLY A 42 -8.29 -5.31 13.82
N LEU A 43 -7.53 -6.41 13.76
CA LEU A 43 -6.23 -6.44 13.08
C LEU A 43 -6.36 -6.25 11.56
N ASP A 44 -7.40 -6.82 10.95
CA ASP A 44 -7.66 -6.64 9.51
C ASP A 44 -8.03 -5.18 9.19
N ASP A 45 -8.83 -4.52 10.05
CA ASP A 45 -9.18 -3.10 9.90
C ASP A 45 -7.94 -2.20 10.06
N GLU A 46 -7.10 -2.44 11.08
CA GLU A 46 -5.87 -1.66 11.29
C GLU A 46 -4.89 -1.83 10.12
N LYS A 47 -4.75 -3.05 9.63
CA LYS A 47 -3.93 -3.36 8.45
C LYS A 47 -4.43 -2.59 7.21
N GLU A 48 -5.73 -2.57 6.96
CA GLU A 48 -6.30 -1.87 5.82
C GLU A 48 -6.08 -0.35 5.92
N GLU A 49 -6.21 0.24 7.10
CA GLU A 49 -5.90 1.66 7.32
C GLU A 49 -4.42 1.97 7.11
N LEU A 50 -3.50 1.14 7.63
CA LEU A 50 -2.06 1.29 7.38
C LEU A 50 -1.73 1.21 5.88
N PHE A 51 -2.38 0.31 5.14
CA PHE A 51 -2.21 0.23 3.68
C PHE A 51 -2.73 1.46 2.96
N LYS A 52 -3.88 2.01 3.38
CA LYS A 52 -4.42 3.26 2.81
C LYS A 52 -3.47 4.43 3.06
N GLU A 53 -2.96 4.59 4.27
CA GLU A 53 -2.01 5.66 4.60
C GLU A 53 -0.71 5.53 3.79
N ALA A 54 -0.13 4.33 3.74
CA ALA A 54 1.08 4.07 2.96
C ALA A 54 0.87 4.36 1.47
N ARG A 55 -0.29 3.97 0.92
CA ARG A 55 -0.65 4.26 -0.48
C ARG A 55 -0.77 5.76 -0.73
N GLN A 56 -1.43 6.51 0.17
CA GLN A 56 -1.55 7.97 0.02
C GLN A 56 -0.19 8.67 0.09
N GLN A 57 0.69 8.23 0.99
CA GLN A 57 2.05 8.78 1.10
C GLN A 57 2.86 8.49 -0.16
N ALA A 58 2.81 7.25 -0.67
CA ALA A 58 3.47 6.86 -1.90
C ALA A 58 2.95 7.66 -3.11
N GLU A 59 1.64 7.87 -3.21
CA GLU A 59 1.04 8.67 -4.28
C GLU A 59 1.48 10.14 -4.22
N LYS A 60 1.49 10.74 -3.02
CA LYS A 60 2.00 12.12 -2.82
C LYS A 60 3.48 12.24 -3.21
N ALA A 61 4.30 11.27 -2.80
CA ALA A 61 5.71 11.24 -3.16
C ALA A 61 5.92 11.11 -4.68
N ALA A 62 5.18 10.20 -5.33
CA ALA A 62 5.22 10.02 -6.78
C ALA A 62 4.81 11.30 -7.52
N LYS A 63 3.71 11.94 -7.12
CA LYS A 63 3.27 13.23 -7.72
C LYS A 63 4.33 14.33 -7.57
N LYS A 64 4.98 14.42 -6.41
CA LYS A 64 6.07 15.39 -6.19
C LYS A 64 7.26 15.11 -7.11
N GLN A 65 7.66 13.84 -7.25
CA GLN A 65 8.75 13.44 -8.13
C GLN A 65 8.43 13.75 -9.61
N ILE A 66 7.20 13.46 -10.05
CA ILE A 66 6.71 13.77 -11.40
C ILE A 66 6.76 15.28 -11.66
N ALA A 67 6.33 16.10 -10.70
CA ALA A 67 6.36 17.55 -10.84
C ALA A 67 7.80 18.09 -11.01
N ILE A 68 8.74 17.60 -10.20
CA ILE A 68 10.16 17.95 -10.31
C ILE A 68 10.72 17.56 -11.68
N LEU A 69 10.51 16.31 -12.09
CA LEU A 69 10.96 15.81 -13.39
C LEU A 69 10.35 16.59 -14.56
N SER A 70 9.07 16.97 -14.46
CA SER A 70 8.40 17.77 -15.49
C SER A 70 9.01 19.17 -15.60
N GLU A 71 9.34 19.81 -14.48
CA GLU A 71 9.95 21.13 -14.48
C GLU A 71 11.39 21.09 -15.03
N ASP A 72 12.17 20.08 -14.63
CA ASP A 72 13.53 19.87 -15.13
C ASP A 72 13.52 19.59 -16.62
N HIS A 73 12.61 18.73 -17.09
CA HIS A 73 12.45 18.45 -18.51
C HIS A 73 12.09 19.71 -19.32
N LYS A 74 11.20 20.57 -18.81
CA LYS A 74 10.89 21.86 -19.44
C LYS A 74 12.12 22.76 -19.54
N LYS A 75 12.94 22.84 -18.49
CA LYS A 75 14.18 23.62 -18.49
C LYS A 75 15.18 23.07 -19.51
N GLU A 76 15.29 21.76 -19.65
CA GLU A 76 16.15 21.11 -20.64
C GLU A 76 15.69 21.40 -22.07
N LEU A 77 14.39 21.28 -22.35
CA LEU A 77 13.82 21.62 -23.66
C LEU A 77 14.11 23.07 -24.04
N MET A 78 13.90 24.02 -23.12
CA MET A 78 14.22 25.43 -23.38
C MET A 78 15.71 25.66 -23.65
N LYS A 79 16.60 24.94 -22.96
CA LYS A 79 18.05 25.00 -23.23
C LYS A 79 18.37 24.45 -24.61
N LEU A 80 17.75 23.33 -24.99
CA LEU A 80 17.93 22.69 -26.28
C LEU A 80 17.47 23.61 -27.42
N GLU A 81 16.29 24.22 -27.31
CA GLU A 81 15.75 25.18 -28.27
C GLU A 81 16.67 26.40 -28.43
N LYS A 82 17.14 26.98 -27.32
CA LYS A 82 18.08 28.12 -27.36
C LYS A 82 19.40 27.74 -28.04
N ASN A 83 19.94 26.56 -27.75
CA ASN A 83 21.17 26.06 -28.36
C ASN A 83 20.98 25.79 -29.86
N PHE A 84 19.84 25.21 -30.24
CA PHE A 84 19.48 24.98 -31.64
C PHE A 84 19.42 26.29 -32.41
N GLU A 85 18.69 27.30 -31.92
CA GLU A 85 18.54 28.57 -32.64
C GLU A 85 19.88 29.32 -32.76
N LYS A 86 20.71 29.28 -31.71
CA LYS A 86 22.07 29.84 -31.75
C LYS A 86 22.94 29.16 -32.81
N ASN A 87 22.90 27.83 -32.88
CA ASN A 87 23.67 27.06 -33.86
C ASN A 87 23.15 27.26 -35.28
N LYS A 88 21.83 27.24 -35.48
CA LYS A 88 21.19 27.56 -36.76
C LYS A 88 21.63 28.92 -37.28
N ASN A 89 21.55 29.97 -36.46
CA ASN A 89 21.99 31.31 -36.85
C ASN A 89 23.48 31.37 -37.20
N LYS A 90 24.33 30.67 -36.44
CA LYS A 90 25.77 30.56 -36.75
C LYS A 90 26.00 29.87 -38.09
N THR A 91 25.27 28.79 -38.37
CA THR A 91 25.37 28.05 -39.64
C THR A 91 24.87 28.89 -40.81
N ILE A 92 23.74 29.58 -40.68
CA ILE A 92 23.21 30.49 -41.71
C ILE A 92 24.25 31.56 -42.06
N LYS A 93 24.85 32.23 -41.06
CA LYS A 93 25.90 33.23 -41.31
C LYS A 93 27.10 32.65 -42.05
N LYS A 94 27.58 31.47 -41.64
CA LYS A 94 28.66 30.77 -42.35
C LYS A 94 28.30 30.46 -43.80
N MET A 95 27.08 29.97 -44.06
CA MET A 95 26.62 29.72 -45.42
C MET A 95 26.57 31.00 -46.25
N GLN A 96 26.03 32.09 -45.69
CA GLN A 96 25.99 33.40 -46.36
C GLN A 96 27.40 33.91 -46.69
N GLU A 97 28.36 33.78 -45.77
CA GLU A 97 29.76 34.14 -46.02
C GLU A 97 30.38 33.30 -47.16
N ILE A 98 30.09 32.00 -47.19
CA ILE A 98 30.54 31.10 -48.27
C ILE A 98 29.92 31.52 -49.60
N PHE A 99 28.61 31.76 -49.66
CA PHE A 99 27.93 32.19 -50.88
C PHE A 99 28.46 33.53 -51.39
N LEU A 100 28.70 34.51 -50.52
CA LEU A 100 29.23 35.83 -50.90
C LEU A 100 30.68 35.76 -51.40
N LYS A 101 31.48 34.82 -50.88
CA LYS A 101 32.86 34.58 -51.33
C LYS A 101 32.95 33.52 -52.43
N TRP A 102 31.82 32.98 -52.87
CA TRP A 102 31.81 31.95 -53.89
C TRP A 102 32.30 32.59 -55.19
N PRO A 103 33.36 32.05 -55.83
CA PRO A 103 33.80 32.56 -57.10
C PRO A 103 32.68 32.29 -58.10
N SER A 104 31.90 33.33 -58.43
CA SER A 104 30.99 33.27 -59.56
C SER A 104 31.86 33.05 -60.79
N SER A 105 31.79 31.87 -61.39
CA SER A 105 32.52 31.56 -62.62
C SER A 105 32.21 32.64 -63.67
N ARG A 106 33.19 33.50 -63.93
CA ARG A 106 33.48 33.94 -65.29
C ARG A 106 34.32 32.87 -65.96
#